data_AF-A0A505DRL7-F1
#
_entry.id   AF-A0A505DRL7-F1
#
_cell.length_a   1.000
_cell.length_b   1.000
_cell.length_c   1.000
_cell.angle_alpha   90.00
_cell.angle_beta   90.00
_cell.angle_gamma   90.00
#
_symmetry.space_group_name_H-M   'P 1'
#
loop_
_entity.id
_entity.type
_entity.pdbx_description
1 polymer ?
#
loop_
_entity_poly.entity_id
_entity_poly.type
_entity_poly.pdbx_seq_one_letter_code
_entity_poly.pdbx_strand_id
1 'polypeptide(L)'
;VDSKSPGLLILAVVLGHGVAQSTMYGPLGALLTEMFGTRVRYTGASLGYQGATLVGAGFSPMIAGSLVAGSGSGTPVALLVCGGSLITALTVCLVRETHRDSLTEATERPTTPHTEEISA
;
A
#
# COMPACT_ATOMS: atom_id res chain seq x y z
N VAL A 1 29.96 5.08 -1.56
CA VAL A 1 29.22 6.23 -2.12
C VAL A 1 29.71 7.51 -1.45
N ASP A 2 30.90 7.98 -1.80
CA ASP A 2 31.49 9.24 -1.30
C ASP A 2 31.90 10.08 -2.52
N SER A 3 30.91 10.44 -3.36
CA SER A 3 31.20 11.19 -4.58
C SER A 3 31.33 12.70 -4.36
N LYS A 4 31.02 13.21 -3.15
CA LYS A 4 31.00 14.66 -2.77
C LYS A 4 30.26 15.61 -3.72
N SER A 5 29.66 15.10 -4.81
CA SER A 5 28.95 15.87 -5.82
C SER A 5 27.44 15.82 -5.52
N PRO A 6 26.82 16.92 -5.06
CA PRO A 6 25.40 16.95 -4.75
C PRO A 6 24.52 16.62 -5.97
N GLY A 7 24.97 16.96 -7.19
CA GLY A 7 24.25 16.65 -8.42
C GLY A 7 24.05 15.16 -8.68
N LEU A 8 25.08 14.33 -8.42
CA LEU A 8 24.98 12.87 -8.58
C LEU A 8 24.06 12.25 -7.52
N LEU A 9 24.05 12.80 -6.30
CA LEU A 9 23.14 12.40 -5.23
C LEU A 9 21.69 12.72 -5.59
N ILE A 10 21.43 13.93 -6.08
CA ILE A 10 20.09 14.35 -6.53
C ILE A 10 19.63 13.43 -7.67
N LEU A 11 20.48 13.18 -8.66
CA LEU A 11 20.15 12.28 -9.76
C LEU A 11 19.84 10.86 -9.28
N ALA A 12 20.66 10.32 -8.37
CA ALA A 12 20.46 8.98 -7.80
C ALA A 12 19.16 8.88 -6.99
N VAL A 13 18.82 9.91 -6.20
CA VAL A 13 17.56 9.95 -5.45
C VAL A 13 16.38 10.11 -6.40
N VAL A 14 16.43 11.03 -7.37
CA VAL A 14 15.32 11.25 -8.31
C VAL A 14 15.04 10.00 -9.13
N LEU A 15 16.07 9.38 -9.71
CA LEU A 15 15.91 8.18 -10.52
C LEU A 15 15.58 6.96 -9.66
N GLY A 16 16.35 6.73 -8.59
CA GLY A 16 16.18 5.57 -7.74
C GLY A 16 14.90 5.61 -6.92
N HIS A 17 14.67 6.68 -6.17
CA HIS A 17 13.47 6.84 -5.36
C HIS A 17 12.25 7.11 -6.22
N GLY A 18 12.34 7.99 -7.21
CA GLY A 18 11.20 8.35 -8.06
C GLY A 18 10.62 7.14 -8.79
N VAL A 19 11.45 6.39 -9.51
CA VAL A 19 10.97 5.21 -10.26
C VAL A 19 10.52 4.10 -9.31
N ALA A 20 11.32 3.77 -8.29
CA ALA A 20 10.97 2.69 -7.38
C ALA A 20 9.68 2.97 -6.60
N GLN A 21 9.49 4.20 -6.07
CA GLN A 21 8.25 4.57 -5.40
C GLN A 21 7.06 4.55 -6.35
N SER A 22 7.19 5.10 -7.56
CA SER A 22 6.09 5.13 -8.51
C SER A 22 5.63 3.71 -8.87
N THR A 23 6.55 2.77 -9.10
CA THR A 23 6.19 1.37 -9.38
C THR A 23 5.54 0.69 -8.17
N MET A 24 5.95 1.00 -6.95
CA MET A 24 5.34 0.44 -5.73
C MET A 24 3.95 1.02 -5.45
N TYR A 25 3.76 2.33 -5.62
CA TYR A 25 2.52 3.03 -5.28
C TYR A 25 1.47 3.00 -6.41
N GLY A 26 1.89 2.80 -7.67
CA GLY A 26 0.99 2.71 -8.81
C GLY A 26 -0.12 1.66 -8.67
N PRO A 27 0.18 0.38 -8.41
CA PRO A 27 -0.83 -0.67 -8.26
C PRO A 27 -1.58 -0.61 -6.92
N LEU A 28 -1.03 0.08 -5.91
CA LEU A 28 -1.56 0.08 -4.54
C LEU A 28 -2.99 0.62 -4.47
N GLY A 29 -3.33 1.64 -5.27
CA GLY A 29 -4.68 2.20 -5.31
C GLY A 29 -5.73 1.22 -5.83
N ALA A 30 -5.44 0.55 -6.95
CA ALA A 30 -6.34 -0.45 -7.54
C ALA A 30 -6.56 -1.63 -6.57
N LEU A 31 -5.46 -2.21 -6.07
CA LEU A 31 -5.49 -3.34 -5.14
C LEU A 31 -6.29 -3.04 -3.87
N LEU A 32 -6.11 -1.86 -3.27
CA LEU A 32 -6.89 -1.46 -2.09
C LEU A 32 -8.38 -1.36 -2.41
N THR A 33 -8.75 -0.87 -3.58
CA THR A 33 -10.16 -0.75 -3.96
C THR A 33 -10.82 -2.08 -4.35
N GLU A 34 -10.02 -3.06 -4.78
CA GLU A 34 -10.48 -4.40 -5.09
C GLU A 34 -10.63 -5.28 -3.84
N MET A 35 -9.76 -5.11 -2.83
CA MET A 35 -9.83 -5.85 -1.56
C MET A 35 -11.05 -5.48 -0.68
N PHE A 36 -11.68 -4.33 -0.90
CA PHE A 36 -12.83 -3.87 -0.11
C PHE A 36 -14.07 -3.61 -0.98
N GLY A 37 -15.21 -4.17 -0.59
CA GLY A 37 -16.50 -3.99 -1.28
C GLY A 37 -16.93 -2.51 -1.36
N THR A 38 -17.75 -2.17 -2.36
CA THR A 38 -18.13 -0.77 -2.72
C THR A 38 -18.68 0.06 -1.56
N ARG A 39 -19.38 -0.55 -0.60
CA ARG A 39 -19.98 0.15 0.55
C ARG A 39 -18.96 0.62 1.60
N VAL A 40 -17.81 -0.05 1.74
CA VAL A 40 -16.80 0.22 2.77
C VAL A 40 -15.41 0.53 2.20
N ARG A 41 -15.31 0.67 0.87
CA ARG A 41 -14.05 0.85 0.15
C ARG A 41 -13.21 2.01 0.67
N TYR A 42 -13.81 3.18 0.86
CA TYR A 42 -13.08 4.37 1.29
C TYR A 42 -12.62 4.28 2.75
N THR A 43 -13.50 3.86 3.65
CA THR A 43 -13.20 3.75 5.09
C THR A 43 -12.25 2.58 5.39
N GLY A 44 -12.44 1.44 4.73
CA GLY A 44 -11.57 0.27 4.83
C GLY A 44 -10.17 0.55 4.28
N ALA A 45 -10.07 1.14 3.09
CA ALA A 45 -8.76 1.50 2.51
C ALA A 45 -8.01 2.53 3.35
N SER A 46 -8.71 3.57 3.84
CA SER A 46 -8.10 4.59 4.71
C SER A 46 -7.62 4.02 6.05
N LEU A 47 -8.45 3.20 6.70
CA LEU A 47 -8.08 2.57 7.97
C LEU A 47 -6.90 1.60 7.81
N GLY A 48 -6.90 0.82 6.71
CA GLY A 48 -5.79 -0.06 6.35
C GLY A 48 -4.50 0.70 6.10
N TYR A 49 -4.56 1.79 5.30
CA TYR A 49 -3.38 2.61 5.00
C TYR A 49 -2.82 3.30 6.25
N GLN A 50 -3.68 3.90 7.07
CA GLN A 50 -3.26 4.59 8.29
C GLN A 50 -2.70 3.60 9.33
N GLY A 51 -3.34 2.44 9.51
CA GLY A 51 -2.84 1.39 10.39
C GLY A 51 -1.48 0.85 9.93
N ALA A 52 -1.34 0.55 8.64
CA ALA A 52 -0.07 0.13 8.06
C ALA A 52 1.02 1.20 8.19
N THR A 53 0.67 2.47 7.99
CA THR A 53 1.61 3.60 8.14
C THR A 53 2.05 3.77 9.59
N LEU A 54 1.14 3.69 10.55
CA LEU A 54 1.44 3.75 11.97
C LEU A 54 2.45 2.66 12.37
N VAL A 55 2.22 1.43 11.92
CA VAL A 55 3.09 0.30 12.25
C VAL A 55 4.42 0.35 11.49
N GLY A 56 4.36 0.53 10.18
CA GLY A 56 5.52 0.45 9.28
C GLY A 56 6.40 1.69 9.29
N ALA A 57 5.83 2.90 9.26
CA ALA A 57 6.59 4.14 9.27
C ALA A 57 6.74 4.73 10.67
N GLY A 58 5.73 4.57 11.54
CA GLY A 58 5.72 5.15 12.88
C GLY A 58 6.68 4.46 13.85
N PHE A 59 6.56 3.14 14.04
CA PHE A 59 7.40 2.42 15.02
C PHE A 59 8.78 2.03 14.49
N SER A 60 8.98 1.96 13.18
CA SER A 60 10.25 1.57 12.56
C SER A 60 11.48 2.38 13.07
N PRO A 61 11.48 3.73 13.10
CA PRO A 61 12.61 4.48 13.64
C PRO A 61 12.84 4.26 15.14
N MET A 62 11.79 4.01 15.92
CA MET A 62 11.92 3.69 17.35
C MET A 62 12.62 2.34 17.56
N ILE A 63 12.22 1.32 16.78
CA ILE A 63 12.83 -0.02 16.84
C ILE A 63 14.26 0.02 16.27
N ALA A 64 14.47 0.71 15.16
CA ALA A 64 15.81 0.87 14.58
C ALA A 64 16.74 1.62 15.53
N GLY A 65 16.25 2.70 16.17
CA GLY A 65 17.01 3.48 17.15
C GLY A 65 17.40 2.65 18.38
N SER A 66 16.48 1.85 18.93
CA SER A 66 16.78 0.99 20.07
C SER A 66 17.77 -0.13 19.74
N LEU A 67 17.65 -0.72 18.54
CA LEU A 67 18.57 -1.74 18.04
C LEU A 67 20.01 -1.21 17.86
N VAL A 68 20.15 0.01 17.31
CA VAL A 68 21.46 0.66 17.15
C VAL A 68 22.04 1.05 18.51
N ALA A 69 21.22 1.56 19.44
CA ALA A 69 21.66 1.95 20.78
C ALA A 69 22.22 0.77 21.58
N GLY A 70 21.69 -0.45 21.39
CA GLY A 70 22.17 -1.65 22.08
C GLY A 70 23.36 -2.35 21.42
N SER A 71 23.53 -2.24 20.09
CA SER A 71 24.54 -3.02 19.35
C SER A 71 25.74 -2.22 18.87
N GLY A 72 25.64 -0.88 18.78
CA GLY A 72 26.69 -0.01 18.22
C GLY A 72 27.03 -0.25 16.74
N SER A 73 26.34 -1.19 16.08
CA SER A 73 26.53 -1.62 14.70
C SER A 73 25.23 -1.48 13.90
N GLY A 74 25.34 -1.23 12.60
CA GLY A 74 24.20 -1.14 11.67
C GLY A 74 23.61 -2.50 11.25
N THR A 75 24.26 -3.62 11.58
CA THR A 75 23.79 -4.98 11.23
C THR A 75 22.35 -5.29 11.68
N PRO A 76 21.90 -4.89 12.89
CA PRO A 76 20.53 -5.16 13.33
C PRO A 76 19.48 -4.40 12.52
N VAL A 77 19.81 -3.20 12.02
CA VAL A 77 18.92 -2.43 11.13
C VAL A 77 18.79 -3.13 9.79
N ALA A 78 19.89 -3.67 9.26
CA ALA A 78 19.86 -4.46 8.03
C ALA A 78 18.98 -5.71 8.17
N LEU A 79 19.05 -6.40 9.32
CA LEU A 79 18.16 -7.54 9.64
C LEU A 79 16.70 -7.12 9.74
N LEU A 80 16.40 -5.97 10.33
CA LEU A 80 15.04 -5.43 10.40
C LEU A 80 14.48 -5.15 8.99
N VAL A 81 15.28 -4.54 8.11
CA VAL A 81 14.89 -4.31 6.71
C VAL A 81 14.71 -5.62 5.95
N CYS A 82 15.60 -6.60 6.14
CA CYS A 82 15.46 -7.92 5.53
C CYS A 82 14.18 -8.62 6.00
N GLY A 83 13.89 -8.61 7.30
CA GLY A 83 12.67 -9.18 7.86
C GLY A 83 11.41 -8.52 7.28
N GLY A 84 11.39 -7.19 7.21
CA GLY A 84 10.29 -6.45 6.58
C GLY A 84 10.10 -6.82 5.10
N SER A 85 11.20 -6.92 4.35
CA SER A 85 11.15 -7.30 2.93
C SER A 85 10.59 -8.71 2.70
N LEU A 86 10.92 -9.67 3.58
CA LEU A 86 10.38 -11.02 3.52
C LEU A 86 8.88 -11.03 3.81
N ILE A 87 8.42 -10.27 4.80
CA ILE A 87 6.99 -10.13 5.10
C ILE A 87 6.25 -9.51 3.90
N THR A 88 6.82 -8.48 3.27
CA THR A 88 6.24 -7.88 2.06
C THR A 88 6.19 -8.90 0.92
N ALA A 89 7.28 -9.63 0.65
CA ALA A 89 7.33 -10.64 -0.39
C ALA A 89 6.30 -11.75 -0.16
N LEU A 90 6.20 -12.26 1.07
CA LEU A 90 5.18 -13.25 1.45
C LEU A 90 3.77 -12.71 1.27
N THR A 91 3.51 -11.47 1.68
CA THR A 91 2.19 -10.83 1.53
C THR A 91 1.81 -10.70 0.06
N VAL A 92 2.74 -10.27 -0.79
CA VAL A 92 2.52 -10.17 -2.24
C VAL A 92 2.27 -11.55 -2.86
N CYS A 93 2.98 -12.59 -2.43
CA CYS A 93 2.75 -13.96 -2.90
C CYS A 93 1.41 -14.55 -2.42
N LEU A 94 0.93 -14.14 -1.25
CA LEU A 94 -0.34 -14.62 -0.67
C LEU A 94 -1.55 -13.81 -1.14
N VAL A 95 -1.35 -12.56 -1.57
CA VAL A 95 -2.39 -11.74 -2.19
C VAL A 95 -2.88 -12.47 -3.44
N ARG A 96 -4.17 -12.82 -3.42
CA ARG A 96 -4.85 -13.49 -4.51
C ARG A 96 -4.98 -12.51 -5.68
N GLU A 97 -4.53 -12.92 -6.86
CA GLU A 97 -4.63 -12.14 -8.10
C GLU A 97 -6.10 -11.76 -8.38
N THR A 98 -6.49 -10.51 -8.12
CA THR A 98 -7.89 -10.05 -8.21
C THR A 98 -8.35 -9.71 -9.63
N HIS A 99 -7.51 -9.90 -10.66
CA HIS A 99 -7.83 -9.56 -12.06
C HIS A 99 -9.07 -10.28 -12.62
N ARG A 100 -9.61 -11.33 -11.95
CA ARG A 100 -10.71 -12.16 -12.49
C ARG A 100 -12.08 -12.01 -11.82
N ASP A 101 -12.22 -11.24 -10.75
CA ASP A 101 -13.53 -11.08 -10.10
C ASP A 101 -14.29 -9.92 -10.76
N SER A 102 -15.02 -10.25 -11.82
CA SER A 102 -15.94 -9.39 -12.55
C SER A 102 -16.94 -8.71 -11.62
N LEU A 103 -16.90 -7.37 -11.53
CA LEU A 103 -17.85 -6.52 -10.80
C LEU A 103 -19.27 -6.48 -11.41
N THR A 104 -19.70 -7.52 -12.12
CA THR A 104 -20.87 -7.50 -13.01
C THR A 104 -22.21 -7.77 -12.29
N GLU A 105 -22.24 -8.25 -11.06
CA GLU A 105 -23.51 -8.71 -10.45
C GLU A 105 -24.35 -7.67 -9.67
N ALA A 106 -23.93 -6.41 -9.54
CA ALA A 106 -24.63 -5.47 -8.63
C ALA A 106 -25.65 -4.51 -9.29
N THR A 107 -25.86 -4.54 -10.60
CA THR A 107 -26.72 -3.53 -11.28
C THR A 107 -28.07 -4.07 -11.76
N GLU A 108 -28.35 -5.37 -11.73
CA GLU A 108 -29.68 -5.87 -12.07
C GLU A 108 -30.60 -5.89 -10.84
N ARG A 109 -30.90 -4.70 -10.29
CA ARG A 109 -32.14 -4.53 -9.54
C ARG A 109 -33.22 -4.16 -10.55
N PRO A 110 -34.27 -4.96 -10.74
CA PRO A 110 -35.39 -4.57 -11.57
C PRO A 110 -35.95 -3.27 -11.01
N THR A 111 -35.76 -2.16 -11.73
CA THR A 111 -36.58 -0.97 -11.52
C THR A 111 -37.98 -1.36 -11.96
N THR A 112 -38.82 -1.77 -11.02
CA THR A 112 -40.26 -1.83 -11.22
C THR A 112 -40.69 -0.46 -11.76
N PRO A 113 -41.31 -0.39 -12.94
CA PRO A 113 -41.85 0.88 -13.41
C PRO A 113 -42.95 1.26 -12.44
N HIS A 114 -42.77 2.38 -11.73
CA HIS A 114 -43.88 3.07 -11.11
C HIS A 114 -44.71 3.68 -12.24
N THR A 115 -45.56 2.85 -12.83
CA THR A 115 -46.78 3.33 -13.47
C THR A 115 -47.65 3.85 -12.33
N GLU A 116 -47.41 5.09 -11.92
CA GLU A 116 -48.44 5.84 -11.20
C GLU A 116 -49.62 5.99 -12.17
N GLU A 117 -50.67 5.28 -11.80
CA GLU A 117 -52.00 5.39 -12.37
C GLU A 117 -52.40 6.86 -12.46
N ILE A 118 -52.81 7.20 -13.68
CA ILE A 118 -53.78 8.22 -14.02
C ILE A 118 -54.89 8.25 -12.95
N SER A 119 -54.85 9.23 -12.04
CA SER A 119 -56.06 9.66 -11.32
C SER A 119 -56.67 10.82 -12.10
N ALA A 120 -57.80 10.51 -12.71
CA ALA A 120 -58.85 11.45 -13.08
C ALA A 120 -59.42 12.17 -11.85
#